data_AF-A0A3B0QZ64-F1
#
_entry.id   AF-A0A3B0QZ64-F1
#
_cell.length_a   1.000
_cell.length_b   1.000
_cell.length_c   1.000
_cell.angle_alpha   90.00
_cell.angle_beta   90.00
_cell.angle_gamma   90.00
#
_symmetry.space_group_name_H-M   'P 1'
#
loop_
_entity.id
_entity.type
_entity.pdbx_description
1 polymer ?
#
loop_
_entity_poly.entity_id
_entity_poly.type
_entity_poly.pdbx_seq_one_letter_code
_entity_poly.pdbx_strand_id
1 'polypeptide(L)'
;MGTLKNRNSELLLILLHAILGLVIYIVPISSKVASLLVVFLALVFILTSKNKVYAVLIASAYIATSDVFFRMTDGLFFYELHKYVLIVFVLLGVMLDHIRVKGYAYLLYIGVLLLSIALTTYNITDEVRRMIAFNLAGPVSLGFIAFYFYKKKVTMQQLSRVLFYALLPVISLVVYLFLYTPSVKDVVTGTESNFAASGGFGPNQVATILGVGIFILFSRLLLNKFKGFQSIVELVLLCFMVFRGLVTFSRGGILTAFIAILLLVFITYAKGKQKFRVKIRKALFWSVVLGVSTWFYAVNRTSGLIEKRYENKNAAGIEKEDVTTGRGDLFLIEIEAFLENPVLGIGVGKNKAYRFEKTGKVAASHNEISRLLAEHGSLGILAFLILLLTPFLFRFENNKNIYFYSFFIFWLLTINHSAMRIAFPSFIYGLCLLDVNFDKVSKA
;
A
#
# COMPACT_ATOMS: atom_id res chain seq x y z
N MET A 1 -27.15 10.85 21.32
CA MET A 1 -27.87 9.58 21.08
C MET A 1 -27.50 9.01 19.70
N GLY A 2 -26.36 8.32 19.55
CA GLY A 2 -25.89 7.89 18.22
C GLY A 2 -24.61 7.03 18.16
N THR A 3 -24.25 6.31 19.22
CA THR A 3 -23.01 5.51 19.29
C THR A 3 -23.24 4.00 19.30
N LEU A 4 -24.49 3.54 19.28
CA LEU A 4 -24.85 2.11 19.36
C LEU A 4 -25.39 1.50 18.05
N LYS A 5 -25.77 2.30 17.04
CA LYS A 5 -26.42 1.78 15.82
C LYS A 5 -25.46 1.29 14.71
N ASN A 6 -24.14 1.34 14.91
CA ASN A 6 -23.16 1.21 13.82
C ASN A 6 -22.11 0.08 13.96
N ARG A 7 -22.20 -0.78 14.99
CA ARG A 7 -21.25 -1.90 15.17
C ARG A 7 -21.68 -3.15 14.39
N ASN A 8 -22.98 -3.42 14.36
CA ASN A 8 -23.54 -4.56 13.63
C ASN A 8 -23.30 -4.42 12.12
N SER A 9 -23.26 -3.19 11.59
CA SER A 9 -22.96 -2.92 10.18
C SER A 9 -21.50 -3.17 9.82
N GLU A 10 -20.53 -2.82 10.68
CA GLU A 10 -19.10 -3.13 10.41
C GLU A 10 -18.85 -4.64 10.43
N LEU A 11 -19.42 -5.36 11.39
CA LEU A 11 -19.32 -6.83 11.45
C LEU A 11 -19.95 -7.52 10.24
N LEU A 12 -21.10 -7.03 9.78
CA LEU A 12 -21.74 -7.53 8.56
C LEU A 12 -20.83 -7.30 7.34
N LEU A 13 -20.22 -6.13 7.21
CA LEU A 13 -19.30 -5.84 6.11
C LEU A 13 -18.04 -6.73 6.15
N ILE A 14 -17.48 -6.99 7.35
CA ILE A 14 -16.39 -7.94 7.53
C ILE A 14 -16.81 -9.34 7.05
N LEU A 15 -17.99 -9.81 7.47
CA LEU A 15 -18.51 -11.12 7.06
C LEU A 15 -18.74 -11.20 5.55
N LEU A 16 -19.34 -10.18 4.94
CA LEU A 16 -19.56 -10.11 3.50
C LEU A 16 -18.24 -10.20 2.71
N HIS A 17 -17.17 -9.57 3.21
CA HIS A 17 -15.86 -9.65 2.56
C HIS A 17 -15.15 -10.99 2.79
N ALA A 18 -15.37 -11.64 3.93
CA ALA A 18 -14.93 -13.01 4.12
C ALA A 18 -15.63 -13.95 3.12
N ILE A 19 -16.96 -13.81 2.96
CA ILE A 19 -17.74 -14.56 1.97
C ILE A 19 -17.27 -14.24 0.55
N LEU A 20 -16.98 -12.99 0.22
CA LEU A 20 -16.46 -12.61 -1.11
C LEU A 20 -15.15 -13.33 -1.44
N GLY A 21 -14.23 -13.44 -0.48
CA GLY A 21 -12.98 -14.20 -0.64
C GLY A 21 -13.24 -15.69 -0.92
N LEU A 22 -14.20 -16.29 -0.21
CA LEU A 22 -14.64 -17.67 -0.43
C LEU A 22 -15.30 -17.88 -1.79
N VAL A 23 -16.23 -17.00 -2.17
CA VAL A 23 -16.96 -17.09 -3.45
C VAL A 23 -16.02 -16.95 -4.63
N ILE A 24 -15.06 -16.02 -4.58
CA ILE A 24 -14.06 -15.86 -5.65
C ILE A 24 -13.15 -17.07 -5.77
N TYR A 25 -12.82 -17.73 -4.65
CA TYR A 25 -12.05 -18.96 -4.69
C TYR A 25 -12.83 -20.11 -5.37
N ILE A 26 -14.09 -20.32 -4.98
CA ILE A 26 -14.94 -21.41 -5.52
C ILE A 26 -15.36 -21.14 -6.97
N VAL A 27 -15.66 -19.88 -7.30
CA VAL A 27 -16.19 -19.43 -8.60
C VAL A 27 -15.27 -18.34 -9.15
N PRO A 28 -14.13 -18.67 -9.80
CA PRO A 28 -13.14 -17.68 -10.22
C PRO A 28 -13.67 -16.56 -11.11
N ILE A 29 -14.65 -16.86 -11.99
CA ILE A 29 -15.27 -15.86 -12.87
C ILE A 29 -15.97 -14.73 -12.10
N SER A 30 -16.40 -15.00 -10.86
CA SER A 30 -17.00 -13.98 -9.99
C SER A 30 -16.03 -12.84 -9.65
N SER A 31 -14.70 -13.06 -9.76
CA SER A 31 -13.71 -12.02 -9.53
C SER A 31 -13.81 -10.86 -10.52
N LYS A 32 -13.97 -11.16 -11.82
CA LYS A 32 -14.15 -10.14 -12.88
C LYS A 32 -15.43 -9.33 -12.65
N VAL A 33 -16.52 -10.02 -12.32
CA VAL A 33 -17.82 -9.39 -12.01
C VAL A 33 -17.71 -8.51 -10.77
N ALA A 34 -17.10 -9.01 -9.69
CA ALA A 34 -16.93 -8.26 -8.45
C ALA A 34 -16.03 -7.03 -8.63
N SER A 35 -14.94 -7.14 -9.40
CA SER A 35 -14.07 -6.00 -9.70
C SER A 35 -14.82 -4.89 -10.44
N LEU A 36 -15.58 -5.21 -11.48
CA LEU A 36 -16.38 -4.23 -12.23
C LEU A 36 -17.49 -3.63 -11.37
N LEU A 37 -18.18 -4.45 -10.58
CA LEU A 37 -19.23 -4.01 -9.68
C LEU A 37 -18.69 -3.03 -8.63
N VAL A 38 -17.52 -3.31 -8.04
CA VAL A 38 -16.88 -2.40 -7.08
C VAL A 38 -16.56 -1.06 -7.71
N VAL A 39 -16.00 -1.04 -8.93
CA VAL A 39 -15.72 0.22 -9.65
C VAL A 39 -17.02 0.99 -9.90
N PHE A 40 -18.05 0.31 -10.38
CA PHE A 40 -19.36 0.92 -10.63
C PHE A 40 -19.99 1.49 -9.35
N LEU A 41 -20.04 0.72 -8.27
CA LEU A 41 -20.58 1.15 -6.98
C LEU A 41 -19.80 2.33 -6.40
N ALA A 42 -18.48 2.32 -6.54
CA ALA A 42 -17.63 3.44 -6.12
C ALA A 42 -17.90 4.72 -6.92
N LEU A 43 -18.11 4.62 -8.23
CA LEU A 43 -18.52 5.76 -9.07
C LEU A 43 -19.89 6.30 -8.64
N VAL A 44 -20.89 5.43 -8.49
CA VAL A 44 -22.23 5.82 -8.02
C VAL A 44 -22.15 6.49 -6.65
N PHE A 45 -21.34 5.96 -5.73
CA PHE A 45 -21.15 6.55 -4.41
C PHE A 45 -20.53 7.95 -4.47
N ILE A 46 -19.53 8.18 -5.32
CA ILE A 46 -18.95 9.52 -5.53
C ILE A 46 -19.99 10.49 -6.11
N LEU A 47 -20.76 10.05 -7.11
CA LEU A 47 -21.76 10.88 -7.79
C LEU A 47 -22.94 11.26 -6.88
N THR A 48 -23.38 10.35 -6.02
CA THR A 48 -24.57 10.55 -5.16
C THR A 48 -24.25 11.15 -3.80
N SER A 49 -23.01 11.00 -3.28
CA SER A 49 -22.65 11.52 -1.97
C SER A 49 -22.66 13.05 -1.92
N LYS A 50 -23.19 13.62 -0.83
CA LYS A 50 -23.11 15.06 -0.55
C LYS A 50 -21.69 15.51 -0.21
N ASN A 51 -20.92 14.67 0.49
CA ASN A 51 -19.53 14.97 0.83
C ASN A 51 -18.62 14.27 -0.18
N LYS A 52 -18.20 15.01 -1.22
CA LYS A 52 -17.37 14.49 -2.32
C LYS A 52 -15.99 14.05 -1.85
N VAL A 53 -15.32 14.86 -1.02
CA VAL A 53 -14.00 14.53 -0.46
C VAL A 53 -14.04 13.19 0.27
N TYR A 54 -15.01 13.00 1.15
CA TYR A 54 -15.14 11.77 1.92
C TYR A 54 -15.50 10.56 1.04
N ALA A 55 -16.32 10.76 0.02
CA ALA A 55 -16.69 9.70 -0.91
C ALA A 55 -15.50 9.23 -1.76
N VAL A 56 -14.73 10.17 -2.32
CA VAL A 56 -13.50 9.88 -3.06
C VAL A 56 -12.50 9.16 -2.16
N LEU A 57 -12.32 9.60 -0.91
CA LEU A 57 -11.42 8.92 0.03
C LEU A 57 -11.80 7.45 0.28
N ILE A 58 -13.09 7.15 0.52
CA ILE A 58 -13.56 5.76 0.72
C ILE A 58 -13.39 4.94 -0.57
N ALA A 59 -13.78 5.50 -1.71
CA ALA A 59 -13.68 4.83 -3.00
C ALA A 59 -12.23 4.50 -3.34
N SER A 60 -11.31 5.48 -3.18
CA SER A 60 -9.88 5.28 -3.36
C SER A 60 -9.29 4.29 -2.36
N ALA A 61 -9.71 4.32 -1.09
CA ALA A 61 -9.27 3.37 -0.07
C ALA A 61 -9.57 1.93 -0.47
N TYR A 62 -10.80 1.66 -0.90
CA TYR A 62 -11.23 0.33 -1.32
C TYR A 62 -10.49 -0.12 -2.58
N ILE A 63 -10.45 0.70 -3.63
CA ILE A 63 -9.79 0.35 -4.91
C ILE A 63 -8.28 0.12 -4.73
N ALA A 64 -7.62 0.97 -3.95
CA ALA A 64 -6.17 0.89 -3.78
C ALA A 64 -5.74 -0.38 -3.04
N THR A 65 -6.56 -0.87 -2.11
CA THR A 65 -6.28 -2.08 -1.32
C THR A 65 -6.82 -3.36 -1.95
N SER A 66 -7.81 -3.27 -2.85
CA SER A 66 -8.32 -4.41 -3.62
C SER A 66 -7.50 -4.75 -4.86
N ASP A 67 -6.60 -3.85 -5.30
CA ASP A 67 -5.76 -4.02 -6.49
C ASP A 67 -4.99 -5.35 -6.49
N VAL A 68 -4.33 -5.70 -5.39
CA VAL A 68 -3.60 -6.99 -5.30
C VAL A 68 -4.54 -8.18 -5.35
N PHE A 69 -5.69 -8.10 -4.66
CA PHE A 69 -6.66 -9.20 -4.63
C PHE A 69 -7.19 -9.50 -6.03
N PHE A 70 -7.65 -8.47 -6.76
CA PHE A 70 -8.17 -8.66 -8.10
C PHE A 70 -7.08 -8.96 -9.14
N ARG A 71 -5.84 -8.46 -9.00
CA ARG A 71 -4.73 -8.90 -9.87
C ARG A 71 -4.39 -10.37 -9.66
N MET A 72 -4.34 -10.81 -8.41
CA MET A 72 -4.02 -12.20 -8.04
C MET A 72 -5.03 -13.20 -8.61
N THR A 73 -6.31 -12.82 -8.68
CA THR A 73 -7.40 -13.70 -9.14
C THR A 73 -7.82 -13.45 -10.59
N ASP A 74 -7.01 -12.77 -11.40
CA ASP A 74 -7.34 -12.34 -12.78
C ASP A 74 -8.70 -11.60 -12.88
N GLY A 75 -9.07 -10.82 -11.85
CA GLY A 75 -10.32 -10.08 -11.78
C GLY A 75 -10.31 -8.75 -12.52
N LEU A 76 -9.14 -8.19 -12.83
CA LEU A 76 -9.06 -6.90 -13.52
C LEU A 76 -9.30 -7.03 -15.02
N PHE A 77 -10.06 -6.10 -15.61
CA PHE A 77 -10.25 -6.05 -17.07
C PHE A 77 -8.94 -5.78 -17.84
N PHE A 78 -8.03 -4.99 -17.24
CA PHE A 78 -6.65 -4.84 -17.69
C PHE A 78 -5.73 -4.56 -16.51
N TYR A 79 -4.44 -4.89 -16.67
CA TYR A 79 -3.49 -4.98 -15.55
C TYR A 79 -3.38 -3.70 -14.71
N GLU A 80 -3.53 -2.52 -15.30
CA GLU A 80 -3.37 -1.24 -14.61
C GLU A 80 -4.67 -0.53 -14.21
N LEU A 81 -5.83 -1.21 -14.37
CA LEU A 81 -7.17 -0.65 -14.20
C LEU A 81 -7.30 0.21 -12.93
N HIS A 82 -6.91 -0.31 -11.77
CA HIS A 82 -7.11 0.40 -10.51
C HIS A 82 -6.30 1.70 -10.40
N LYS A 83 -5.11 1.78 -11.01
CA LYS A 83 -4.33 3.04 -11.01
C LYS A 83 -5.03 4.13 -11.81
N TYR A 84 -5.64 3.76 -12.94
CA TYR A 84 -6.46 4.68 -13.75
C TYR A 84 -7.78 5.03 -13.06
N VAL A 85 -8.45 4.06 -12.43
CA VAL A 85 -9.68 4.31 -11.67
C VAL A 85 -9.44 5.31 -10.53
N LEU A 86 -8.30 5.23 -9.84
CA LEU A 86 -7.92 6.25 -8.83
C LEU A 86 -7.82 7.66 -9.42
N ILE A 87 -7.24 7.80 -10.63
CA ILE A 87 -7.17 9.08 -11.34
C ILE A 87 -8.59 9.57 -11.65
N VAL A 88 -9.46 8.71 -12.19
CA VAL A 88 -10.86 9.05 -12.50
C VAL A 88 -11.61 9.52 -11.26
N PHE A 89 -11.50 8.80 -10.13
CA PHE A 89 -12.16 9.20 -8.88
C PHE A 89 -11.72 10.57 -8.40
N VAL A 90 -10.43 10.86 -8.51
CA VAL A 90 -9.89 12.17 -8.16
C VAL A 90 -10.39 13.25 -9.10
N LEU A 91 -10.37 13.03 -10.42
CA LEU A 91 -10.86 14.01 -11.39
C LEU A 91 -12.35 14.33 -11.17
N LEU A 92 -13.18 13.32 -10.91
CA LEU A 92 -14.56 13.52 -10.49
C LEU A 92 -14.65 14.31 -9.18
N GLY A 93 -13.77 14.01 -8.22
CA GLY A 93 -13.63 14.78 -6.98
C GLY A 93 -13.32 16.25 -7.25
N VAL A 94 -12.41 16.56 -8.18
CA VAL A 94 -12.04 17.94 -8.55
C VAL A 94 -13.22 18.66 -9.22
N MET A 95 -13.95 17.97 -10.10
CA MET A 95 -15.08 18.56 -10.84
C MET A 95 -16.32 18.78 -9.96
N LEU A 96 -16.59 17.87 -9.02
CA LEU A 96 -17.83 17.85 -8.25
C LEU A 96 -17.71 18.47 -6.86
N ASP A 97 -16.49 18.59 -6.32
CA ASP A 97 -16.24 19.24 -5.03
C ASP A 97 -16.20 20.76 -5.19
N HIS A 98 -16.99 21.48 -4.38
CA HIS A 98 -17.00 22.93 -4.37
C HIS A 98 -15.74 23.55 -3.71
N ILE A 99 -14.91 22.73 -3.03
CA ILE A 99 -13.69 23.18 -2.38
C ILE A 99 -12.52 23.18 -3.38
N ARG A 100 -11.95 24.37 -3.62
CA ARG A 100 -10.75 24.54 -4.46
C ARG A 100 -9.59 23.66 -4.01
N VAL A 101 -8.91 23.07 -4.99
CA VAL A 101 -7.72 22.24 -4.81
C VAL A 101 -6.49 23.12 -4.59
N LYS A 102 -5.55 22.67 -3.75
CA LYS A 102 -4.33 23.44 -3.42
C LYS A 102 -3.03 22.71 -3.80
N GLY A 103 -3.11 21.47 -4.26
CA GLY A 103 -1.94 20.61 -4.48
C GLY A 103 -1.19 20.86 -5.79
N TYR A 104 -1.11 22.09 -6.30
CA TYR A 104 -0.54 22.38 -7.62
C TYR A 104 0.93 21.94 -7.79
N ALA A 105 1.69 21.86 -6.70
CA ALA A 105 3.04 21.27 -6.71
C ALA A 105 3.05 19.83 -7.26
N TYR A 106 1.96 19.08 -7.10
CA TYR A 106 1.84 17.72 -7.64
C TYR A 106 1.52 17.68 -9.13
N LEU A 107 0.96 18.76 -9.70
CA LEU A 107 0.86 18.91 -11.15
C LEU A 107 2.23 19.23 -11.75
N LEU A 108 3.04 20.04 -11.06
CA LEU A 108 4.44 20.24 -11.44
C LEU A 108 5.21 18.91 -11.41
N TYR A 109 5.05 18.10 -10.36
CA TYR A 109 5.61 16.75 -10.28
C TYR A 109 5.22 15.90 -11.50
N ILE A 110 3.93 15.83 -11.87
CA ILE A 110 3.51 15.10 -13.08
C ILE A 110 4.15 15.69 -14.34
N GLY A 111 4.13 17.03 -14.48
CA GLY A 111 4.69 17.73 -15.62
C GLY A 111 6.17 17.43 -15.83
N VAL A 112 6.95 17.41 -14.75
CA VAL A 112 8.39 17.06 -14.76
C VAL A 112 8.60 15.62 -15.22
N LEU A 113 7.77 14.67 -14.77
CA LEU A 113 7.85 13.27 -15.24
C LEU A 113 7.52 13.16 -16.73
N LEU A 114 6.47 13.84 -17.20
CA LEU A 114 6.06 13.82 -18.61
C LEU A 114 7.07 14.53 -19.52
N LEU A 115 7.72 15.58 -19.04
CA LEU A 115 8.74 16.31 -19.77
C LEU A 115 9.92 15.40 -20.13
N SER A 116 10.34 14.49 -19.24
CA SER A 116 11.41 13.53 -19.54
C SER A 116 11.10 12.64 -20.75
N ILE A 117 9.81 12.29 -20.96
CA ILE A 117 9.38 11.48 -22.11
C ILE A 117 9.55 12.28 -23.39
N ALA A 118 9.12 13.55 -23.39
CA ALA A 118 9.20 14.43 -24.54
C ALA A 118 10.66 14.72 -24.94
N LEU A 119 11.58 14.73 -23.97
CA LEU A 119 13.00 14.99 -24.18
C LEU A 119 13.83 13.74 -24.51
N THR A 120 13.27 12.54 -24.37
CA THR A 120 13.96 11.28 -24.69
C THR A 120 13.54 10.79 -26.08
N THR A 121 14.51 10.39 -26.90
CA THR A 121 14.23 9.73 -28.18
C THR A 121 13.74 8.28 -27.97
N TYR A 122 12.60 7.95 -28.58
CA TYR A 122 12.03 6.60 -28.59
C TYR A 122 11.74 6.13 -30.01
N ASN A 123 11.93 4.83 -30.26
CA ASN A 123 11.32 4.17 -31.42
C ASN A 123 9.84 3.95 -31.11
N ILE A 124 8.97 4.76 -31.70
CA ILE A 124 7.53 4.77 -31.39
C ILE A 124 6.88 3.47 -31.88
N THR A 125 6.83 2.50 -30.99
CA THR A 125 6.18 1.19 -31.17
C THR A 125 5.16 0.97 -30.05
N ASP A 126 4.21 0.07 -30.26
CA ASP A 126 3.22 -0.25 -29.23
C ASP A 126 3.83 -0.85 -27.96
N GLU A 127 4.93 -1.59 -28.08
CA GLU A 127 5.66 -2.12 -26.93
C GLU A 127 6.26 -1.01 -26.07
N VAL A 128 6.89 -0.01 -26.71
CA VAL A 128 7.44 1.17 -26.01
C VAL A 128 6.33 1.97 -25.32
N ARG A 129 5.18 2.16 -25.98
CA ARG A 129 4.02 2.85 -25.37
C ARG A 129 3.52 2.12 -24.13
N ARG A 130 3.38 0.78 -24.20
CA ARG A 130 2.96 -0.04 -23.05
C ARG A 130 3.99 0.00 -21.92
N MET A 131 5.28 -0.02 -22.24
CA MET A 131 6.37 0.07 -21.28
C MET A 131 6.38 1.42 -20.55
N ILE A 132 6.23 2.54 -21.28
CA ILE A 132 6.15 3.88 -20.70
C ILE A 132 4.92 3.98 -19.79
N ALA A 133 3.74 3.57 -20.29
CA ALA A 133 2.50 3.60 -19.51
C ALA A 133 2.61 2.77 -18.22
N PHE A 134 3.21 1.57 -18.30
CA PHE A 134 3.42 0.71 -17.15
C PHE A 134 4.32 1.34 -16.08
N ASN A 135 5.38 2.03 -16.48
CA ASN A 135 6.29 2.67 -15.54
C ASN A 135 5.72 3.95 -14.92
N LEU A 136 4.91 4.71 -15.66
CA LEU A 136 4.34 5.99 -15.20
C LEU A 136 2.96 5.88 -14.54
N ALA A 137 2.18 4.82 -14.79
CA ALA A 137 0.84 4.70 -14.24
C ALA A 137 0.80 4.86 -12.71
N GLY A 138 1.80 4.31 -12.00
CA GLY A 138 1.97 4.49 -10.56
C GLY A 138 2.25 5.94 -10.18
N PRO A 139 3.40 6.50 -10.58
CA PRO A 139 3.77 7.90 -10.33
C PRO A 139 2.68 8.91 -10.66
N VAL A 140 2.07 8.81 -11.85
CA VAL A 140 1.01 9.71 -12.30
C VAL A 140 -0.24 9.57 -11.41
N SER A 141 -0.64 8.34 -11.08
CA SER A 141 -1.76 8.10 -10.16
C SER A 141 -1.52 8.73 -8.77
N LEU A 142 -0.29 8.64 -8.25
CA LEU A 142 0.11 9.32 -7.01
C LEU A 142 0.03 10.83 -7.15
N GLY A 143 0.54 11.39 -8.25
CA GLY A 143 0.48 12.83 -8.51
C GLY A 143 -0.95 13.37 -8.48
N PHE A 144 -1.90 12.68 -9.11
CA PHE A 144 -3.31 13.08 -9.08
C PHE A 144 -3.93 12.94 -7.69
N ILE A 145 -3.74 11.80 -7.02
CA ILE A 145 -4.21 11.60 -5.65
C ILE A 145 -3.67 12.71 -4.71
N ALA A 146 -2.38 13.00 -4.83
CA ALA A 146 -1.72 14.02 -4.02
C ALA A 146 -2.23 15.42 -4.36
N PHE A 147 -2.40 15.75 -5.64
CA PHE A 147 -2.99 17.00 -6.11
C PHE A 147 -4.32 17.28 -5.41
N TYR A 148 -5.23 16.31 -5.41
CA TYR A 148 -6.57 16.50 -4.85
C TYR A 148 -6.62 16.43 -3.32
N PHE A 149 -5.90 15.50 -2.69
CA PHE A 149 -5.96 15.32 -1.23
C PHE A 149 -5.19 16.39 -0.44
N TYR A 150 -4.27 17.12 -1.07
CA TYR A 150 -3.47 18.12 -0.40
C TYR A 150 -4.32 19.18 0.32
N LYS A 151 -4.10 19.27 1.65
CA LYS A 151 -4.81 20.17 2.57
C LYS A 151 -6.34 19.96 2.61
N LYS A 152 -6.87 18.83 2.13
CA LYS A 152 -8.30 18.50 2.28
C LYS A 152 -8.63 18.18 3.73
N LYS A 153 -9.70 18.79 4.23
CA LYS A 153 -10.12 18.66 5.62
C LYS A 153 -10.92 17.39 5.85
N VAL A 154 -10.52 16.60 6.83
CA VAL A 154 -11.26 15.42 7.28
C VAL A 154 -11.27 15.33 8.79
N THR A 155 -12.32 14.74 9.34
CA THR A 155 -12.33 14.40 10.77
C THR A 155 -11.55 13.12 11.03
N MET A 156 -11.00 12.96 12.24
CA MET A 156 -10.43 11.68 12.70
C MET A 156 -11.41 10.51 12.56
N GLN A 157 -12.71 10.76 12.75
CA GLN A 157 -13.77 9.76 12.59
C GLN A 157 -13.93 9.32 11.13
N GLN A 158 -13.93 10.28 10.19
CA GLN A 158 -13.94 9.99 8.76
C GLN A 158 -12.69 9.21 8.37
N LEU A 159 -11.50 9.63 8.79
CA LEU A 159 -10.25 8.92 8.49
C LEU A 159 -10.26 7.49 9.04
N SER A 160 -10.74 7.27 10.27
CA SER A 160 -10.90 5.91 10.82
C SER A 160 -11.85 5.05 9.99
N ARG A 161 -12.89 5.63 9.39
CA ARG A 161 -13.80 4.91 8.49
C ARG A 161 -13.18 4.68 7.12
N VAL A 162 -12.41 5.62 6.58
CA VAL A 162 -11.63 5.42 5.34
C VAL A 162 -10.70 4.22 5.49
N LEU A 163 -9.98 4.13 6.62
CA LEU A 163 -9.14 2.97 6.93
C LEU A 163 -9.96 1.68 7.08
N PHE A 164 -11.18 1.74 7.63
CA PHE A 164 -12.07 0.58 7.66
C PHE A 164 -12.41 0.07 6.26
N TYR A 165 -12.80 0.94 5.33
CA TYR A 165 -13.11 0.53 3.96
C TYR A 165 -11.88 0.04 3.20
N ALA A 166 -10.68 0.54 3.51
CA ALA A 166 -9.41 -0.03 3.04
C ALA A 166 -9.14 -1.45 3.59
N LEU A 167 -9.63 -1.81 4.77
CA LEU A 167 -9.43 -3.13 5.36
C LEU A 167 -10.28 -4.21 4.68
N LEU A 168 -11.48 -3.86 4.21
CA LEU A 168 -12.46 -4.80 3.69
C LEU A 168 -11.93 -5.73 2.58
N PRO A 169 -11.32 -5.25 1.48
CA PRO A 169 -10.78 -6.14 0.46
C PRO A 169 -9.54 -6.93 0.94
N VAL A 170 -8.83 -6.46 1.96
CA VAL A 170 -7.71 -7.21 2.59
C VAL A 170 -8.24 -8.43 3.35
N ILE A 171 -9.46 -8.35 3.89
CA ILE A 171 -10.13 -9.51 4.51
C ILE A 171 -10.46 -10.56 3.44
N SER A 172 -10.97 -10.15 2.27
CA SER A 172 -11.20 -11.06 1.14
C SER A 172 -9.90 -11.72 0.66
N LEU A 173 -8.82 -10.92 0.55
CA LEU A 173 -7.48 -11.42 0.23
C LEU A 173 -7.02 -12.48 1.23
N VAL A 174 -7.09 -12.22 2.54
CA VAL A 174 -6.56 -13.16 3.54
C VAL A 174 -7.36 -14.47 3.53
N VAL A 175 -8.69 -14.40 3.40
CA VAL A 175 -9.53 -15.61 3.28
C VAL A 175 -9.16 -16.41 2.04
N TYR A 176 -9.01 -15.75 0.89
CA TYR A 176 -8.57 -16.42 -0.34
C TYR A 176 -7.23 -17.12 -0.16
N LEU A 177 -6.24 -16.48 0.49
CA LEU A 177 -4.93 -17.11 0.74
C LEU A 177 -5.03 -18.37 1.63
N PHE A 178 -5.97 -18.41 2.58
CA PHE A 178 -6.22 -19.60 3.39
C PHE A 178 -6.80 -20.75 2.59
N LEU A 179 -7.65 -20.45 1.60
CA LEU A 179 -8.25 -21.46 0.73
C LEU A 179 -7.28 -21.92 -0.36
N TYR A 180 -6.51 -20.99 -0.93
CA TYR A 180 -5.54 -21.28 -1.99
C TYR A 180 -4.39 -22.18 -1.49
N THR A 181 -3.88 -21.89 -0.29
CA THR A 181 -2.82 -22.69 0.36
C THR A 181 -3.24 -23.05 1.77
N PRO A 182 -4.00 -24.14 1.97
CA PRO A 182 -4.43 -24.59 3.29
C PRO A 182 -3.26 -25.06 4.15
N SER A 183 -2.32 -25.82 3.57
CA SER A 183 -1.08 -26.25 4.22
C SER A 183 0.10 -25.42 3.74
N VAL A 184 0.63 -24.55 4.59
CA VAL A 184 1.87 -23.80 4.32
C VAL A 184 3.07 -24.76 4.24
N LYS A 185 3.05 -25.84 5.01
CA LYS A 185 4.15 -26.80 5.09
C LYS A 185 4.42 -27.49 3.75
N ASP A 186 3.38 -27.66 2.93
CA ASP A 186 3.45 -28.38 1.66
C ASP A 186 4.05 -27.51 0.54
N VAL A 187 3.95 -26.19 0.66
CA VAL A 187 4.38 -25.26 -0.39
C VAL A 187 5.70 -24.54 -0.08
N VAL A 188 6.15 -24.57 1.18
CA VAL A 188 7.38 -23.92 1.61
C VAL A 188 8.52 -24.94 1.57
N THR A 189 9.28 -24.92 0.47
CA THR A 189 10.40 -25.84 0.22
C THR A 189 11.78 -25.18 0.30
N GLY A 190 11.85 -23.85 0.48
CA GLY A 190 13.11 -23.10 0.54
C GLY A 190 12.96 -21.76 1.25
N THR A 191 14.02 -20.93 1.19
CA THR A 191 14.09 -19.61 1.84
C THR A 191 13.97 -18.45 0.86
N GLU A 192 13.35 -18.67 -0.30
CA GLU A 192 12.98 -17.59 -1.21
C GLU A 192 11.56 -17.09 -0.92
N SER A 193 11.23 -15.91 -1.46
CA SER A 193 9.86 -15.41 -1.43
C SER A 193 8.91 -16.42 -2.09
N ASN A 194 7.76 -16.70 -1.48
CA ASN A 194 6.94 -17.85 -1.85
C ASN A 194 5.64 -17.44 -2.57
N PHE A 195 5.57 -17.71 -3.88
CA PHE A 195 4.41 -17.41 -4.71
C PHE A 195 3.18 -18.23 -4.33
N ALA A 196 3.33 -19.52 -4.03
CA ALA A 196 2.21 -20.38 -3.64
C ALA A 196 1.58 -19.93 -2.31
N ALA A 197 2.39 -19.54 -1.32
CA ALA A 197 1.89 -18.94 -0.08
C ALA A 197 1.28 -17.53 -0.29
N SER A 198 1.50 -16.93 -1.46
CA SER A 198 1.00 -15.61 -1.89
C SER A 198 -0.11 -15.70 -2.95
N GLY A 199 -0.81 -16.84 -3.03
CA GLY A 199 -1.95 -17.01 -3.96
C GLY A 199 -1.55 -17.08 -5.43
N GLY A 200 -0.31 -17.45 -5.74
CA GLY A 200 0.25 -17.44 -7.09
C GLY A 200 0.69 -16.04 -7.57
N PHE A 201 0.54 -15.01 -6.74
CA PHE A 201 0.90 -13.62 -7.08
C PHE A 201 2.21 -13.17 -6.41
N GLY A 202 2.67 -11.97 -6.78
CA GLY A 202 3.92 -11.39 -6.29
C GLY A 202 3.96 -11.26 -4.75
N PRO A 203 4.87 -11.98 -4.06
CA PRO A 203 4.92 -11.99 -2.59
C PRO A 203 5.18 -10.63 -1.95
N ASN A 204 5.92 -9.75 -2.64
CA ASN A 204 6.15 -8.38 -2.17
C ASN A 204 4.85 -7.58 -2.08
N GLN A 205 4.01 -7.68 -3.11
CA GLN A 205 2.74 -6.96 -3.21
C GLN A 205 1.72 -7.51 -2.22
N VAL A 206 1.63 -8.84 -2.08
CA VAL A 206 0.75 -9.50 -1.11
C VAL A 206 1.15 -9.15 0.32
N ALA A 207 2.44 -9.27 0.66
CA ALA A 207 2.94 -8.90 1.99
C ALA A 207 2.73 -7.41 2.30
N THR A 208 2.84 -6.53 1.30
CA THR A 208 2.55 -5.10 1.45
C THR A 208 1.10 -4.90 1.87
N ILE A 209 0.13 -5.45 1.12
CA ILE A 209 -1.30 -5.26 1.42
C ILE A 209 -1.72 -5.95 2.74
N LEU A 210 -1.14 -7.11 3.08
CA LEU A 210 -1.34 -7.70 4.41
C LEU A 210 -0.75 -6.80 5.51
N GLY A 211 0.43 -6.22 5.29
CA GLY A 211 1.03 -5.21 6.16
C GLY A 211 0.11 -4.01 6.39
N VAL A 212 -0.59 -3.55 5.36
CA VAL A 212 -1.59 -2.47 5.45
C VAL A 212 -2.74 -2.91 6.35
N GLY A 213 -3.27 -4.12 6.14
CA GLY A 213 -4.30 -4.70 7.01
C GLY A 213 -3.87 -4.79 8.47
N ILE A 214 -2.64 -5.24 8.73
CA ILE A 214 -2.04 -5.30 10.09
C ILE A 214 -2.00 -3.90 10.71
N PHE A 215 -1.48 -2.91 10.00
CA PHE A 215 -1.42 -1.53 10.47
C PHE A 215 -2.82 -0.95 10.76
N ILE A 216 -3.79 -1.18 9.88
CA ILE A 216 -5.15 -0.71 10.05
C ILE A 216 -5.81 -1.37 11.27
N LEU A 217 -5.76 -2.69 11.39
CA LEU A 217 -6.34 -3.42 12.52
C LEU A 217 -5.69 -3.01 13.84
N PHE A 218 -4.36 -2.90 13.89
CA PHE A 218 -3.66 -2.42 15.07
C PHE A 218 -4.11 -1.00 15.46
N SER A 219 -4.11 -0.06 14.50
CA SER A 219 -4.51 1.32 14.78
C SER A 219 -5.95 1.43 15.26
N ARG A 220 -6.86 0.63 14.68
CA ARG A 220 -8.26 0.52 15.07
C ARG A 220 -8.42 -0.02 16.48
N LEU A 221 -7.79 -1.14 16.83
CA LEU A 221 -7.83 -1.71 18.19
C LEU A 221 -7.24 -0.74 19.23
N LEU A 222 -6.19 0.00 18.85
CA LEU A 222 -5.54 0.97 19.73
C LEU A 222 -6.38 2.24 19.94
N LEU A 223 -6.97 2.80 18.88
CA LEU A 223 -7.59 4.13 18.92
C LEU A 223 -9.10 4.10 19.12
N ASN A 224 -9.78 3.06 18.63
CA ASN A 224 -11.22 2.92 18.80
C ASN A 224 -11.57 2.28 20.15
N LYS A 225 -12.83 2.46 20.57
CA LYS A 225 -13.38 1.94 21.83
C LYS A 225 -14.21 0.67 21.59
N PHE A 226 -13.67 -0.28 20.83
CA PHE A 226 -14.32 -1.57 20.64
C PHE A 226 -14.35 -2.35 21.96
N LYS A 227 -15.46 -3.06 22.20
CA LYS A 227 -15.66 -3.95 23.34
C LYS A 227 -16.42 -5.18 22.85
N GLY A 228 -16.21 -6.34 23.49
CA GLY A 228 -16.93 -7.58 23.18
C GLY A 228 -16.53 -8.20 21.84
N PHE A 229 -17.50 -8.78 21.13
CA PHE A 229 -17.28 -9.60 19.94
C PHE A 229 -16.48 -8.92 18.82
N GLN A 230 -16.75 -7.64 18.53
CA GLN A 230 -16.00 -6.91 17.49
C GLN A 230 -14.50 -6.85 17.74
N SER A 231 -14.08 -6.62 19.00
CA SER A 231 -12.65 -6.60 19.35
C SER A 231 -12.00 -7.96 19.12
N ILE A 232 -12.73 -9.05 19.40
CA ILE A 232 -12.25 -10.42 19.20
C ILE A 232 -12.08 -10.70 17.70
N VAL A 233 -13.08 -10.36 16.88
CA VAL A 233 -13.00 -10.54 15.42
C VAL A 233 -11.82 -9.78 14.82
N GLU A 234 -11.64 -8.49 15.17
CA GLU A 234 -10.50 -7.70 14.67
C GLU A 234 -9.15 -8.23 15.17
N LEU A 235 -9.09 -8.78 16.39
CA LEU A 235 -7.88 -9.41 16.93
C LEU A 235 -7.53 -10.72 16.20
N VAL A 236 -8.52 -11.56 15.91
CA VAL A 236 -8.33 -12.80 15.15
C VAL A 236 -7.87 -12.49 13.73
N LEU A 237 -8.52 -11.52 13.06
CA LEU A 237 -8.10 -11.05 11.74
C LEU A 237 -6.67 -10.52 11.76
N LEU A 238 -6.26 -9.80 12.82
CA LEU A 238 -4.90 -9.31 12.96
C LEU A 238 -3.91 -10.48 12.99
N CYS A 239 -4.18 -11.51 13.80
CA CYS A 239 -3.33 -12.70 13.89
C CYS A 239 -3.24 -13.44 12.55
N PHE A 240 -4.37 -13.58 11.84
CA PHE A 240 -4.41 -14.21 10.52
C PHE A 240 -3.61 -13.44 9.47
N MET A 241 -3.69 -12.10 9.46
CA MET A 241 -2.92 -11.26 8.54
C MET A 241 -1.42 -11.26 8.88
N VAL A 242 -1.05 -11.23 10.16
CA VAL A 242 0.36 -11.38 10.58
C VAL A 242 0.90 -12.73 10.14
N PHE A 243 0.21 -13.83 10.45
CA PHE A 243 0.63 -15.17 10.04
C PHE A 243 0.79 -15.29 8.53
N ARG A 244 -0.25 -14.94 7.75
CA ARG A 244 -0.20 -15.01 6.28
C ARG A 244 0.85 -14.09 5.70
N GLY A 245 1.04 -12.91 6.30
CA GLY A 245 2.08 -11.97 5.91
C GLY A 245 3.48 -12.55 6.07
N LEU A 246 3.78 -13.18 7.21
CA LEU A 246 5.05 -13.83 7.50
C LEU A 246 5.34 -14.98 6.52
N VAL A 247 4.36 -15.85 6.27
CA VAL A 247 4.56 -17.04 5.43
C VAL A 247 4.62 -16.75 3.92
N THR A 248 4.46 -15.49 3.49
CA THR A 248 4.83 -15.08 2.12
C THR A 248 6.35 -15.09 1.88
N PHE A 249 7.15 -15.14 2.94
CA PHE A 249 8.63 -15.00 2.91
C PHE A 249 9.11 -13.64 2.35
N SER A 250 8.22 -12.65 2.27
CA SER A 250 8.51 -11.28 1.87
C SER A 250 8.53 -10.34 3.08
N ARG A 251 9.75 -10.01 3.53
CA ARG A 251 9.99 -9.21 4.75
C ARG A 251 9.56 -7.75 4.63
N GLY A 252 9.66 -7.17 3.43
CA GLY A 252 9.51 -5.73 3.21
C GLY A 252 8.16 -5.16 3.66
N GLY A 253 7.05 -5.82 3.30
CA GLY A 253 5.71 -5.37 3.66
C GLY A 253 5.43 -5.45 5.17
N ILE A 254 5.89 -6.52 5.82
CA ILE A 254 5.71 -6.72 7.27
C ILE A 254 6.58 -5.76 8.09
N LEU A 255 7.84 -5.58 7.69
CA LEU A 255 8.74 -4.62 8.32
C LEU A 255 8.20 -3.18 8.18
N THR A 256 7.67 -2.84 6.99
CA THR A 256 7.03 -1.54 6.75
C THR A 256 5.86 -1.29 7.70
N ALA A 257 4.97 -2.28 7.86
CA ALA A 257 3.85 -2.19 8.78
C ALA A 257 4.30 -2.04 10.24
N PHE A 258 5.32 -2.80 10.65
CA PHE A 258 5.88 -2.73 11.99
C PHE A 258 6.45 -1.34 12.30
N ILE A 259 7.27 -0.78 11.40
CA ILE A 259 7.85 0.56 11.55
C ILE A 259 6.73 1.62 11.60
N ALA A 260 5.71 1.52 10.73
CA ALA A 260 4.57 2.42 10.74
C ALA A 260 3.76 2.36 12.05
N ILE A 261 3.60 1.16 12.63
CA ILE A 261 2.98 0.94 13.94
C ILE A 261 3.81 1.59 15.05
N LEU A 262 5.13 1.39 15.06
CA LEU A 262 6.02 1.99 16.05
C LEU A 262 5.93 3.52 16.05
N LEU A 263 5.91 4.15 14.86
CA LEU A 263 5.72 5.59 14.73
C LEU A 263 4.36 6.04 15.25
N LEU A 264 3.28 5.29 14.95
CA LEU A 264 1.94 5.62 15.46
C LEU A 264 1.90 5.55 16.99
N VAL A 265 2.47 4.48 17.55
CA VAL A 265 2.59 4.28 19.00
C VAL A 265 3.38 5.42 19.63
N PHE A 266 4.54 5.76 19.08
CA PHE A 266 5.39 6.83 19.58
C PHE A 266 4.65 8.18 19.61
N ILE A 267 4.06 8.58 18.48
CA ILE A 267 3.33 9.86 18.36
C ILE A 267 2.12 9.90 19.31
N THR A 268 1.35 8.82 19.38
CA THR A 268 0.15 8.76 20.22
C THR A 268 0.48 8.62 21.70
N TYR A 269 1.63 8.04 22.06
CA TYR A 269 2.14 8.00 23.43
C TYR A 269 2.61 9.38 23.88
N ALA A 270 3.39 10.07 23.04
CA ALA A 270 3.88 11.41 23.32
C ALA A 270 2.73 12.39 23.56
N LYS A 271 1.73 12.41 22.66
CA LYS A 271 0.57 13.31 22.73
C LYS A 271 -0.56 12.85 23.67
N GLY A 272 -0.57 11.58 24.07
CA GLY A 272 -1.66 10.98 24.84
C GLY A 272 -1.65 11.35 26.33
N LYS A 273 -2.83 11.50 26.93
CA LYS A 273 -3.00 11.62 28.39
C LYS A 273 -2.59 10.33 29.11
N GLN A 274 -2.30 10.40 30.41
CA GLN A 274 -1.81 9.24 31.20
C GLN A 274 -2.69 7.98 31.09
N LYS A 275 -4.03 8.13 31.14
CA LYS A 275 -4.97 7.00 30.94
C LYS A 275 -4.78 6.31 29.58
N PHE A 276 -4.50 7.08 28.52
CA PHE A 276 -4.25 6.53 27.19
C PHE A 276 -2.85 5.90 27.08
N ARG A 277 -1.83 6.47 27.73
CA ARG A 277 -0.49 5.87 27.82
C ARG A 277 -0.51 4.48 28.47
N VAL A 278 -1.33 4.28 29.50
CA VAL A 278 -1.57 2.95 30.10
C VAL A 278 -2.20 1.99 29.08
N LYS A 279 -3.18 2.45 28.28
CA LYS A 279 -3.78 1.64 27.21
C LYS A 279 -2.72 1.21 26.18
N ILE A 280 -1.84 2.13 25.76
CA ILE A 280 -0.74 1.82 24.84
C ILE A 280 0.19 0.75 25.41
N ARG A 281 0.63 0.87 26.67
CA ARG A 281 1.51 -0.13 27.30
C ARG A 281 0.88 -1.52 27.32
N LYS A 282 -0.42 -1.61 27.66
CA LYS A 282 -1.17 -2.88 27.59
C LYS A 282 -1.24 -3.41 26.17
N ALA A 283 -1.56 -2.56 25.19
CA ALA A 283 -1.62 -2.95 23.79
C ALA A 283 -0.27 -3.46 23.27
N LEU A 284 0.84 -2.81 23.64
CA LEU A 284 2.19 -3.25 23.30
C LEU A 284 2.52 -4.61 23.90
N PHE A 285 2.26 -4.78 25.21
CA PHE A 285 2.47 -6.06 25.89
C PHE A 285 1.74 -7.21 25.17
N TRP A 286 0.43 -7.05 24.92
CA TRP A 286 -0.36 -8.06 24.22
C TRP A 286 0.08 -8.25 22.77
N SER A 287 0.53 -7.20 22.08
CA SER A 287 1.05 -7.33 20.71
C SER A 287 2.35 -8.13 20.66
N VAL A 288 3.23 -7.99 21.66
CA VAL A 288 4.45 -8.81 21.77
C VAL A 288 4.07 -10.27 22.01
N VAL A 289 3.17 -10.55 22.96
CA VAL A 289 2.70 -11.92 23.24
C VAL A 289 2.12 -12.58 22.00
N LEU A 290 1.23 -11.87 21.28
CA LEU A 290 0.62 -12.38 20.05
C LEU A 290 1.62 -12.50 18.90
N GLY A 291 2.56 -11.56 18.79
CA GLY A 291 3.63 -11.60 17.79
C GLY A 291 4.53 -12.81 17.96
N VAL A 292 4.99 -13.08 19.19
CA VAL A 292 5.79 -14.26 19.53
C VAL A 292 5.02 -15.55 19.28
N SER A 293 3.75 -15.60 19.69
CA SER A 293 2.89 -16.78 19.46
C SER A 293 2.70 -17.06 17.96
N THR A 294 2.46 -16.02 17.17
CA THR A 294 2.29 -16.12 15.72
C THR A 294 3.61 -16.50 15.02
N TRP A 295 4.74 -16.00 15.52
CA TRP A 295 6.07 -16.38 15.05
C TRP A 295 6.32 -17.87 15.24
N PHE A 296 6.17 -18.40 16.47
CA PHE A 296 6.34 -19.83 16.72
C PHE A 296 5.41 -20.70 15.88
N TYR A 297 4.17 -20.26 15.70
CA TYR A 297 3.24 -20.93 14.80
C TYR A 297 3.75 -20.93 13.35
N ALA A 298 4.27 -19.81 12.84
CA ALA A 298 4.88 -19.73 11.51
C ALA A 298 6.13 -20.61 11.37
N VAL A 299 7.00 -20.66 12.39
CA VAL A 299 8.16 -21.57 12.43
C VAL A 299 7.73 -23.02 12.28
N ASN A 300 6.74 -23.45 13.06
CA ASN A 300 6.20 -24.81 12.98
C ASN A 300 5.59 -25.11 11.60
N ARG A 301 4.81 -24.16 11.04
CA ARG A 301 4.15 -24.32 9.73
C ARG A 301 5.10 -24.22 8.53
N THR A 302 6.35 -23.82 8.73
CA THR A 302 7.37 -23.71 7.68
C THR A 302 8.55 -24.63 7.91
N SER A 303 8.46 -25.56 8.87
CA SER A 303 9.55 -26.47 9.24
C SER A 303 10.86 -25.74 9.57
N GLY A 304 10.80 -24.55 10.18
CA GLY A 304 11.95 -23.72 10.52
C GLY A 304 12.55 -22.91 9.36
N LEU A 305 12.06 -23.05 8.12
CA LEU A 305 12.59 -22.31 6.96
C LEU A 305 12.37 -20.80 7.09
N ILE A 306 11.35 -20.35 7.82
CA ILE A 306 11.14 -18.92 8.05
C ILE A 306 12.24 -18.31 8.92
N GLU A 307 12.79 -19.05 9.88
CA GLU A 307 13.91 -18.56 10.71
C GLU A 307 15.13 -18.35 9.83
N LYS A 308 15.46 -19.35 9.00
CA LYS A 308 16.54 -19.25 8.01
C LYS A 308 16.34 -18.06 7.08
N ARG A 309 15.11 -17.81 6.60
CA ARG A 309 14.80 -16.63 5.77
C ARG A 309 15.11 -15.32 6.48
N TYR A 310 14.73 -15.19 7.75
CA TYR A 310 14.90 -13.96 8.51
C TYR A 310 16.35 -13.76 8.98
N GLU A 311 17.10 -14.85 9.17
CA GLU A 311 18.55 -14.86 9.40
C GLU A 311 19.40 -14.72 8.13
N ASN A 312 18.78 -14.51 6.95
CA ASN A 312 19.47 -14.45 5.66
C ASN A 312 20.25 -15.72 5.28
N LYS A 313 19.79 -16.88 5.74
CA LYS A 313 20.36 -18.19 5.41
C LYS A 313 19.60 -18.87 4.28
N ASN A 314 20.30 -19.71 3.52
CA ASN A 314 19.66 -20.63 2.58
C ASN A 314 18.97 -21.78 3.33
N ALA A 315 18.29 -22.68 2.61
CA ALA A 315 17.61 -23.82 3.23
C ALA A 315 18.55 -24.77 3.99
N ALA A 316 19.84 -24.82 3.62
CA ALA A 316 20.87 -25.60 4.31
C ALA A 316 21.43 -24.88 5.56
N GLY A 317 21.04 -23.64 5.84
CA GLY A 317 21.54 -22.86 6.99
C GLY A 317 22.83 -22.08 6.72
N ILE A 318 23.28 -22.04 5.47
CA ILE A 318 24.46 -21.25 5.06
C ILE A 318 24.03 -19.81 4.86
N GLU A 319 24.78 -18.86 5.43
CA GLU A 319 24.55 -17.43 5.24
C GLU A 319 24.69 -17.04 3.77
N LYS A 320 23.75 -16.23 3.27
CA LYS A 320 23.80 -15.69 1.91
C LYS A 320 24.73 -14.48 1.89
N GLU A 321 25.67 -14.47 0.95
CA GLU A 321 26.53 -13.31 0.68
C GLU A 321 25.69 -12.07 0.34
N ASP A 322 24.57 -12.25 -0.37
CA ASP A 322 23.64 -11.18 -0.70
C ASP A 322 22.34 -11.24 0.12
N VAL A 323 22.23 -10.28 1.05
CA VAL A 323 21.07 -10.05 1.92
C VAL A 323 19.89 -9.41 1.17
N THR A 324 20.17 -8.72 0.07
CA THR A 324 19.19 -7.91 -0.67
C THR A 324 18.43 -8.69 -1.73
N THR A 325 18.78 -9.95 -1.99
CA THR A 325 18.17 -10.82 -3.01
C THR A 325 18.22 -10.20 -4.43
N GLY A 326 19.39 -9.69 -4.80
CA GLY A 326 19.74 -9.09 -6.08
C GLY A 326 19.39 -7.60 -6.18
N ARG A 327 18.75 -7.01 -5.16
CA ARG A 327 18.26 -5.62 -5.22
C ARG A 327 19.39 -4.60 -5.12
N GLY A 328 20.49 -4.93 -4.43
CA GLY A 328 21.69 -4.10 -4.37
C GLY A 328 22.29 -3.87 -5.74
N ASP A 329 22.53 -4.95 -6.50
CA ASP A 329 23.07 -4.86 -7.86
C ASP A 329 22.15 -4.07 -8.79
N LEU A 330 20.84 -4.31 -8.71
CA LEU A 330 19.86 -3.56 -9.50
C LEU A 330 19.86 -2.06 -9.18
N PHE A 331 20.06 -1.71 -7.90
CA PHE A 331 20.19 -0.31 -7.47
C PHE A 331 21.48 0.30 -8.02
N LEU A 332 22.61 -0.39 -7.91
CA LEU A 332 23.91 0.11 -8.39
C LEU A 332 23.90 0.39 -9.90
N ILE A 333 23.32 -0.51 -10.70
CA ILE A 333 23.19 -0.31 -12.16
C ILE A 333 22.29 0.89 -12.49
N GLU A 334 21.24 1.12 -11.71
CA GLU A 334 20.37 2.29 -11.89
C GLU A 334 21.10 3.60 -11.52
N ILE A 335 21.97 3.57 -10.51
CA ILE A 335 22.84 4.71 -10.19
C ILE A 335 23.89 4.93 -11.30
N GLU A 336 24.46 3.87 -11.87
CA GLU A 336 25.36 3.97 -13.03
C GLU A 336 24.66 4.65 -14.22
N ALA A 337 23.44 4.22 -14.56
CA ALA A 337 22.63 4.85 -15.60
C ALA A 337 22.38 6.35 -15.35
N PHE A 338 22.14 6.73 -14.09
CA PHE A 338 22.00 8.13 -13.69
C PHE A 338 23.32 8.90 -13.87
N LEU A 339 24.46 8.34 -13.45
CA LEU A 339 25.76 8.99 -13.58
C LEU A 339 26.19 9.18 -15.03
N GLU A 340 25.85 8.23 -15.91
CA GLU A 340 26.07 8.36 -17.36
C GLU A 340 25.13 9.39 -18.01
N ASN A 341 23.91 9.58 -17.50
CA ASN A 341 22.90 10.48 -18.08
C ASN A 341 22.25 11.38 -17.01
N PRO A 342 23.00 12.28 -16.35
CA PRO A 342 22.56 12.93 -15.11
C PRO A 342 21.48 14.00 -15.33
N VAL A 343 21.36 14.56 -16.54
CA VAL A 343 20.41 15.66 -16.81
C VAL A 343 19.05 15.09 -17.22
N LEU A 344 18.98 14.34 -18.32
CA LEU A 344 17.72 13.86 -18.90
C LEU A 344 17.34 12.45 -18.44
N GLY A 345 18.29 11.70 -17.87
CA GLY A 345 18.14 10.26 -17.65
C GLY A 345 18.22 9.45 -18.95
N ILE A 346 18.21 8.13 -18.81
CA ILE A 346 18.22 7.22 -19.96
C ILE A 346 16.87 7.13 -20.67
N GLY A 347 15.81 7.68 -20.07
CA GLY A 347 14.43 7.64 -20.56
C GLY A 347 13.56 6.59 -19.85
N VAL A 348 12.29 6.96 -19.65
CA VAL A 348 11.25 6.15 -19.02
C VAL A 348 11.15 4.73 -19.60
N GLY A 349 11.26 3.75 -18.72
CA GLY A 349 11.16 2.33 -19.03
C GLY A 349 12.38 1.68 -19.68
N LYS A 350 13.38 2.45 -20.14
CA LYS A 350 14.60 1.91 -20.78
C LYS A 350 15.54 1.18 -19.81
N ASN A 351 15.32 1.34 -18.51
CA ASN A 351 16.07 0.68 -17.43
C ASN A 351 16.18 -0.84 -17.53
N LYS A 352 15.20 -1.52 -18.15
CA LYS A 352 15.28 -2.97 -18.39
C LYS A 352 16.27 -3.31 -19.51
N ALA A 353 16.24 -2.54 -20.60
CA ALA A 353 17.14 -2.72 -21.74
C ALA A 353 18.58 -2.41 -21.35
N TYR A 354 18.80 -1.26 -20.68
CA TYR A 354 20.10 -0.86 -20.14
C TYR A 354 20.74 -1.95 -19.26
N ARG A 355 19.94 -2.56 -18.37
CA ARG A 355 20.40 -3.68 -17.54
C ARG A 355 20.77 -4.92 -18.32
N PHE A 356 19.97 -5.26 -19.32
CA PHE A 356 20.24 -6.41 -20.17
C PHE A 356 21.55 -6.24 -20.93
N GLU A 357 21.82 -5.04 -21.44
CA GLU A 357 23.07 -4.71 -22.13
C GLU A 357 24.30 -4.83 -21.19
N LYS A 358 24.19 -4.37 -19.94
CA LYS A 358 25.31 -4.41 -18.98
C LYS A 358 25.54 -5.77 -18.33
N THR A 359 24.50 -6.59 -18.14
CA THR A 359 24.58 -7.81 -17.29
C THR A 359 24.06 -9.09 -17.94
N GLY A 360 23.42 -8.99 -19.11
CA GLY A 360 22.71 -10.12 -19.74
C GLY A 360 21.44 -10.57 -18.99
N LYS A 361 21.05 -9.90 -17.89
CA LYS A 361 19.90 -10.28 -17.05
C LYS A 361 18.72 -9.33 -17.24
N VAL A 362 17.53 -9.88 -17.42
CA VAL A 362 16.27 -9.12 -17.48
C VAL A 362 15.63 -9.11 -16.10
N ALA A 363 15.70 -7.96 -15.42
CA ALA A 363 15.02 -7.75 -14.15
C ALA A 363 14.37 -6.36 -14.10
N ALA A 364 13.19 -6.27 -13.49
CA ALA A 364 12.51 -5.00 -13.33
C ALA A 364 12.99 -4.29 -12.06
N SER A 365 13.02 -2.96 -12.06
CA SER A 365 13.34 -2.21 -10.84
C SER A 365 12.38 -2.57 -9.70
N HIS A 366 12.96 -2.76 -8.51
CA HIS A 366 12.24 -2.95 -7.26
C HIS A 366 12.25 -1.68 -6.38
N ASN A 367 12.97 -0.65 -6.80
CA ASN A 367 13.15 0.59 -6.06
C ASN A 367 12.76 1.79 -6.95
N GLU A 368 11.72 2.49 -6.53
CA GLU A 368 11.19 3.65 -7.25
C GLU A 368 12.19 4.82 -7.30
N ILE A 369 12.98 5.03 -6.25
CA ILE A 369 13.89 6.17 -6.13
C ILE A 369 15.01 6.03 -7.17
N SER A 370 15.76 4.94 -7.15
CA SER A 370 16.82 4.71 -8.13
C SER A 370 16.30 4.63 -9.56
N ARG A 371 15.08 4.10 -9.76
CA ARG A 371 14.40 4.16 -11.07
C ARG A 371 14.14 5.59 -11.53
N LEU A 372 13.59 6.44 -10.68
CA LEU A 372 13.31 7.84 -11.03
C LEU A 372 14.59 8.58 -11.42
N LEU A 373 15.67 8.37 -10.66
CA LEU A 373 16.99 8.94 -10.95
C LEU A 373 17.52 8.45 -12.30
N ALA A 374 17.57 7.13 -12.52
CA ALA A 374 18.05 6.55 -13.77
C ALA A 374 17.25 7.03 -14.99
N GLU A 375 15.92 6.97 -14.92
CA GLU A 375 15.04 7.22 -16.07
C GLU A 375 14.83 8.70 -16.37
N HIS A 376 14.93 9.59 -15.37
CA HIS A 376 14.59 11.01 -15.51
C HIS A 376 15.75 11.97 -15.15
N GLY A 377 16.91 11.48 -14.72
CA GLY A 377 18.04 12.33 -14.35
C GLY A 377 17.70 13.32 -13.23
N SER A 378 18.11 14.57 -13.41
CA SER A 378 17.88 15.67 -12.46
C SER A 378 16.40 16.03 -12.32
N LEU A 379 15.60 15.80 -13.37
CA LEU A 379 14.13 15.92 -13.29
C LEU A 379 13.54 14.88 -12.34
N GLY A 380 14.13 13.68 -12.28
CA GLY A 380 13.79 12.64 -11.31
C GLY A 380 14.07 13.07 -9.86
N ILE A 381 15.21 13.73 -9.63
CA ILE A 381 15.56 14.30 -8.32
C ILE A 381 14.54 15.36 -7.92
N LEU A 382 14.22 16.31 -8.82
CA LEU A 382 13.21 17.33 -8.55
C LEU A 382 11.85 16.71 -8.22
N ALA A 383 11.42 15.73 -9.00
CA ALA A 383 10.17 15.01 -8.76
C ALA A 383 10.16 14.34 -7.37
N PHE A 384 11.25 13.67 -6.99
CA PHE A 384 11.38 13.06 -5.67
C PHE A 384 11.40 14.10 -4.54
N LEU A 385 12.10 15.23 -4.71
CA LEU A 385 12.12 16.32 -3.73
C LEU A 385 10.73 16.92 -3.50
N ILE A 386 9.90 17.05 -4.53
CA ILE A 386 8.51 17.48 -4.37
C ILE A 386 7.75 16.48 -3.47
N LEU A 387 7.89 15.17 -3.71
CA LEU A 387 7.25 14.14 -2.89
C LEU A 387 7.80 14.08 -1.46
N LEU A 388 9.08 14.34 -1.28
CA LEU A 388 9.73 14.28 0.02
C LEU A 388 9.38 15.52 0.86
N LEU A 389 9.60 16.73 0.33
CA LEU A 389 9.57 17.97 1.10
C LEU A 389 8.16 18.52 1.31
N THR A 390 7.27 18.43 0.31
CA THR A 390 5.92 19.03 0.39
C THR A 390 5.11 18.53 1.60
N PRO A 391 5.08 17.22 1.92
CA PRO A 391 4.39 16.72 3.11
C PRO A 391 4.99 17.27 4.42
N PHE A 392 6.32 17.35 4.55
CA PHE A 392 6.97 17.87 5.75
C PHE A 392 6.76 19.36 5.94
N LEU A 393 6.86 20.15 4.87
CA LEU A 393 6.56 21.59 4.89
C LEU A 393 5.13 21.84 5.38
N PHE A 394 4.16 21.09 4.85
CA PHE A 394 2.78 21.15 5.34
C PHE A 394 2.68 20.75 6.82
N ARG A 395 3.50 19.80 7.28
CA ARG A 395 3.44 19.28 8.65
C ARG A 395 4.08 20.19 9.71
N PHE A 396 5.01 21.05 9.31
CA PHE A 396 5.50 22.11 10.19
C PHE A 396 4.39 23.11 10.54
N GLU A 397 3.54 23.47 9.57
CA GLU A 397 2.39 24.35 9.79
C GLU A 397 1.24 23.66 10.56
N ASN A 398 1.00 22.37 10.27
CA ASN A 398 -0.10 21.61 10.84
C ASN A 398 0.41 20.29 11.41
N ASN A 399 0.34 20.11 12.72
CA ASN A 399 0.80 18.91 13.41
C ASN A 399 -0.34 18.06 14.03
N LYS A 400 -1.59 18.21 13.58
CA LYS A 400 -2.79 17.51 14.14
C LYS A 400 -2.97 16.03 13.75
N ASN A 401 -2.92 15.67 12.47
CA ASN A 401 -2.86 14.28 11.97
C ASN A 401 -1.81 13.38 12.67
N ILE A 402 -2.28 12.49 13.54
CA ILE A 402 -1.42 11.53 14.28
C ILE A 402 -0.86 10.41 13.41
N TYR A 403 -1.45 10.18 12.24
CA TYR A 403 -1.03 9.11 11.32
C TYR A 403 0.03 9.55 10.31
N PHE A 404 0.34 10.84 10.23
CA PHE A 404 1.21 11.40 9.20
C PHE A 404 2.51 10.61 8.99
N TYR A 405 3.31 10.46 10.05
CA TYR A 405 4.61 9.77 9.96
C TYR A 405 4.45 8.29 9.62
N SER A 406 3.39 7.65 10.12
CA SER A 406 3.06 6.27 9.78
C SER A 406 2.71 6.11 8.30
N PHE A 407 1.85 6.96 7.75
CA PHE A 407 1.49 6.92 6.33
C PHE A 407 2.69 7.23 5.44
N PHE A 408 3.50 8.22 5.83
CA PHE A 408 4.66 8.65 5.06
C PHE A 408 5.73 7.57 5.01
N ILE A 409 6.07 6.95 6.14
CA ILE A 409 7.03 5.84 6.15
C ILE A 409 6.48 4.62 5.42
N PHE A 410 5.17 4.38 5.49
CA PHE A 410 4.54 3.28 4.77
C PHE A 410 4.72 3.46 3.26
N TRP A 411 4.46 4.67 2.75
CA TRP A 411 4.75 5.01 1.35
C TRP A 411 6.23 4.82 1.02
N LEU A 412 7.13 5.47 1.76
CA LEU A 412 8.56 5.53 1.46
C LEU A 412 9.20 4.12 1.43
N LEU A 413 8.90 3.30 2.42
CA LEU A 413 9.42 1.93 2.47
C LEU A 413 8.79 1.04 1.40
N THR A 414 7.50 1.24 1.08
CA THR A 414 6.82 0.46 0.03
C THR A 414 7.44 0.71 -1.35
N ILE A 415 7.67 1.98 -1.70
CA ILE A 415 8.27 2.32 -3.01
C ILE A 415 9.73 1.84 -3.12
N ASN A 416 10.42 1.62 -1.99
CA ASN A 416 11.79 1.10 -1.99
C ASN A 416 11.88 -0.43 -2.10
N HIS A 417 10.89 -1.18 -1.60
CA HIS A 417 10.93 -2.65 -1.62
C HIS A 417 9.98 -3.30 -2.64
N SER A 418 9.01 -2.56 -3.17
CA SER A 418 8.01 -3.05 -4.13
C SER A 418 7.73 -2.06 -5.27
N ALA A 419 8.48 -0.95 -5.37
CA ALA A 419 8.24 0.15 -6.31
C ALA A 419 6.77 0.62 -6.32
N MET A 420 6.32 1.29 -7.39
CA MET A 420 4.92 1.66 -7.60
C MET A 420 4.12 0.62 -8.42
N ARG A 421 4.38 -0.67 -8.18
CA ARG A 421 3.78 -1.78 -8.95
C ARG A 421 2.27 -1.91 -8.73
N ILE A 422 1.77 -1.55 -7.56
CA ILE A 422 0.34 -1.60 -7.18
C ILE A 422 -0.20 -0.19 -6.96
N ALA A 423 -1.52 -0.04 -6.84
CA ALA A 423 -2.19 1.24 -6.64
C ALA A 423 -2.04 1.83 -5.22
N PHE A 424 -1.75 0.99 -4.22
CA PHE A 424 -1.69 1.39 -2.81
C PHE A 424 -0.72 2.54 -2.46
N PRO A 425 0.55 2.57 -2.96
CA PRO A 425 1.48 3.67 -2.71
C PRO A 425 0.91 5.06 -3.03
N SER A 426 0.13 5.18 -4.11
CA SER A 426 -0.53 6.44 -4.49
C SER A 426 -1.51 6.90 -3.42
N PHE A 427 -2.33 5.98 -2.92
CA PHE A 427 -3.35 6.26 -1.92
C PHE A 427 -2.77 6.62 -0.55
N ILE A 428 -1.83 5.81 -0.03
CA ILE A 428 -1.27 6.01 1.31
C ILE A 428 -0.44 7.30 1.40
N TYR A 429 0.26 7.66 0.32
CA TYR A 429 0.92 8.97 0.21
C TYR A 429 -0.10 10.10 0.30
N GLY A 430 -1.21 10.02 -0.44
CA GLY A 430 -2.30 10.99 -0.37
C GLY A 430 -2.86 11.19 1.05
N LEU A 431 -2.98 10.13 1.85
CA LEU A 431 -3.45 10.22 3.23
C LEU A 431 -2.53 11.05 4.13
N CYS A 432 -1.23 11.15 3.81
CA CYS A 432 -0.29 12.01 4.53
C CYS A 432 -0.66 13.50 4.42
N LEU A 433 -1.29 13.87 3.31
CA LEU A 433 -1.51 15.27 2.92
C LEU A 433 -2.83 15.86 3.45
N LEU A 434 -3.62 15.06 4.15
CA LEU A 434 -4.91 15.47 4.69
C LEU A 434 -4.74 16.38 5.92
N ASP A 435 -5.58 17.40 6.00
CA ASP A 435 -5.76 18.22 7.20
C ASP A 435 -6.77 17.53 8.13
N VAL A 436 -6.23 16.76 9.08
CA VAL A 436 -7.05 15.96 10.00
C VAL A 436 -7.38 16.74 11.27
N ASN A 437 -8.67 16.94 11.50
CA ASN A 437 -9.20 17.62 12.69
C ASN A 437 -9.89 16.64 13.65
N PHE A 438 -9.79 16.93 14.95
CA PHE A 438 -10.40 16.11 16.01
C PHE A 438 -11.88 16.45 16.25
N ASP A 439 -12.28 17.68 15.95
CA ASP A 439 -13.65 18.15 16.09
C ASP A 439 -14.51 17.67 14.92
N LYS A 440 -15.83 17.55 15.14
CA LYS A 440 -16.76 17.42 14.02
C LYS A 440 -16.59 18.70 13.20
N VAL A 441 -16.17 18.56 11.93
CA VAL A 441 -16.27 19.66 10.96
C VAL A 441 -17.70 20.18 11.09
N SER A 442 -17.85 21.40 11.59
CA SER A 442 -19.14 22.08 11.60
C SER A 442 -19.64 22.04 10.18
N LYS A 443 -20.87 21.57 9.97
CA LYS A 443 -21.50 21.62 8.65
C LYS A 443 -21.41 23.06 8.17
N ALA A 444 -20.56 23.31 7.18
CA ALA A 444 -20.64 24.49 6.34
C ALA A 444 -21.70 24.21 5.27
#